data_AF-A0A5D2N2Q9-F1
#
_entry.id   AF-A0A5D2N2Q9-F1
#
_cell.length_a   1.000
_cell.length_b   1.000
_cell.length_c   1.000
_cell.angle_alpha   90.00
_cell.angle_beta   90.00
_cell.angle_gamma   90.00
#
_symmetry.space_group_name_H-M   'P 1'
#
loop_
_entity.id
_entity.type
_entity.pdbx_description
1 polymer ?
#
loop_
_entity_poly.entity_id
_entity_poly.type
_entity_poly.pdbx_seq_one_letter_code
_entity_poly.pdbx_strand_id
1 'polypeptide(L)'
;MDSLWKLLYLLEPAPLTLILTAVAVTFGSAFRALNYGKEMERNCDLSEASITLDRSQALMIPIMSSCSLLLMFYLFSSVSQLLTAFTAIASVSSLFFCLSPHVAYLKSQLGLADPFVSRCCSKSFTRIQGLLLLACILMVAAWLVSGHWILNNLLGISICIAFVSHVRLPNIKICAMLLVCLFVYDIFWVFFSERFFGANVMVSVATQQASNPVHTVANSLSLPGLQLITKKLELPVKIVFPRNLLGGASPGGNSADFMMLGLGDMAIPAMLLALVLCFDHRKTRETVNLLDLHSSKGHKYIWYALPGYAVGLVTALAAGILTHSPQPALLYLVPSTLGPVIFISWLRKDLVELWEGTMPNLNDKARQIEV
;
A
#
# COMPACT_ATOMS: atom_id res chain seq x y z
N MET A 1 -4.38 -4.40 36.91
CA MET A 1 -5.33 -3.35 36.44
C MET A 1 -4.62 -2.30 35.59
N ASP A 2 -3.33 -2.02 35.81
CA ASP A 2 -2.58 -0.99 35.06
C ASP A 2 -2.45 -1.24 33.55
N SER A 3 -2.36 -2.50 33.12
CA SER A 3 -2.30 -2.84 31.69
C SER A 3 -3.60 -2.55 30.92
N LEU A 4 -4.76 -2.60 31.60
CA LEU A 4 -6.06 -2.28 30.97
C LEU A 4 -6.25 -0.76 30.78
N TRP A 5 -5.76 0.05 31.71
CA TRP A 5 -5.72 1.51 31.55
C TRP A 5 -4.78 1.93 30.42
N LYS A 6 -3.68 1.20 30.21
CA LYS A 6 -2.79 1.42 29.05
C LYS A 6 -3.48 1.12 27.71
N LEU A 7 -4.43 0.18 27.66
CA LEU A 7 -5.22 -0.10 26.46
C LEU A 7 -6.23 1.02 26.15
N LEU A 8 -6.57 1.87 27.11
CA LEU A 8 -7.43 3.04 26.87
C LEU A 8 -6.76 4.05 25.91
N TYR A 9 -5.42 4.06 25.85
CA TYR A 9 -4.67 4.82 24.84
C TYR A 9 -5.00 4.39 23.40
N LEU A 10 -5.51 3.17 23.19
CA LEU A 10 -5.94 2.71 21.87
C LEU A 10 -7.22 3.41 21.38
N LEU A 11 -8.01 3.95 22.30
CA LEU A 11 -9.24 4.69 22.02
C LEU A 11 -8.98 6.19 21.81
N GLU A 12 -7.73 6.64 21.89
CA GLU A 12 -7.36 8.00 21.53
C GLU A 12 -7.64 8.28 20.05
N PRO A 13 -7.92 9.56 19.69
CA PRO A 13 -8.28 9.91 18.31
C PRO A 13 -7.17 9.60 17.30
N ALA A 14 -5.89 9.61 17.71
CA ALA A 14 -4.77 9.32 16.82
C ALA A 14 -4.70 7.83 16.38
N PRO A 15 -4.64 6.83 17.28
CA PRO A 15 -4.69 5.42 16.88
C PRO A 15 -5.99 5.06 16.15
N LEU A 16 -7.15 5.62 16.54
CA LEU A 16 -8.41 5.38 15.83
C LEU A 16 -8.38 5.92 14.39
N THR A 17 -7.88 7.13 14.17
CA THR A 17 -7.74 7.70 12.82
C THR A 17 -6.73 6.93 11.98
N LEU A 18 -5.64 6.44 12.58
CA LEU A 18 -4.68 5.57 11.92
C LEU A 18 -5.31 4.24 11.51
N ILE A 19 -6.04 3.57 12.41
CA ILE A 19 -6.72 2.31 12.11
C ILE A 19 -7.76 2.53 11.00
N LEU A 20 -8.59 3.57 11.12
CA LEU A 20 -9.63 3.89 10.15
C LEU A 20 -9.03 4.19 8.77
N THR A 21 -7.98 5.00 8.71
CA THR A 21 -7.29 5.31 7.45
C THR A 21 -6.64 4.06 6.85
N ALA A 22 -5.96 3.23 7.65
CA ALA A 22 -5.36 1.99 7.17
C ALA A 22 -6.42 1.01 6.62
N VAL A 23 -7.55 0.83 7.31
CA VAL A 23 -8.66 -0.03 6.84
C VAL A 23 -9.31 0.55 5.58
N ALA A 24 -9.52 1.87 5.51
CA ALA A 24 -10.08 2.52 4.33
C ALA A 24 -9.14 2.42 3.11
N VAL A 25 -7.84 2.59 3.31
CA VAL A 25 -6.82 2.52 2.26
C VAL A 25 -6.65 1.08 1.76
N THR A 26 -6.63 0.09 2.65
CA THR A 26 -6.56 -1.34 2.26
C THR A 26 -7.80 -1.77 1.47
N PHE A 27 -8.99 -1.36 1.89
CA PHE A 27 -10.22 -1.62 1.14
C PHE A 27 -10.26 -0.88 -0.21
N GLY A 28 -9.93 0.42 -0.20
CA GLY A 28 -9.94 1.27 -1.40
C GLY A 28 -8.92 0.83 -2.45
N SER A 29 -7.72 0.44 -2.03
CA SER A 29 -6.69 -0.11 -2.92
C SER A 29 -7.09 -1.44 -3.53
N ALA A 30 -7.67 -2.35 -2.74
CA ALA A 30 -8.20 -3.62 -3.26
C ALA A 30 -9.34 -3.40 -4.28
N PHE A 31 -10.25 -2.47 -4.01
CA PHE A 31 -11.32 -2.12 -4.94
C PHE A 31 -10.80 -1.45 -6.22
N ARG A 32 -9.83 -0.55 -6.10
CA ARG A 32 -9.17 0.08 -7.26
C ARG A 32 -8.44 -0.96 -8.10
N ALA A 33 -7.73 -1.90 -7.48
CA ALA A 33 -7.04 -2.99 -8.17
C ALA A 33 -8.02 -3.87 -8.97
N LEU A 34 -9.19 -4.20 -8.39
CA LEU A 34 -10.25 -4.91 -9.10
C LEU A 34 -10.77 -4.12 -10.32
N ASN A 35 -11.10 -2.84 -10.12
CA ASN A 35 -11.64 -2.00 -11.20
C ASN A 35 -10.63 -1.79 -12.31
N TYR A 36 -9.36 -1.59 -11.96
CA TYR A 36 -8.26 -1.54 -12.91
C TYR A 36 -8.09 -2.87 -13.66
N GLY A 37 -8.29 -4.01 -12.97
CA GLY A 37 -8.48 -5.33 -13.56
C GLY A 37 -9.48 -5.36 -14.70
N LYS A 38 -10.70 -4.93 -14.40
CA LYS A 38 -11.81 -4.91 -15.37
C LYS A 38 -11.58 -3.96 -16.52
N GLU A 39 -11.00 -2.79 -16.25
CA GLU A 39 -10.69 -1.79 -17.28
C GLU A 39 -9.69 -2.35 -18.30
N MET A 40 -8.66 -3.04 -17.82
CA MET A 40 -7.63 -3.67 -18.63
C MET A 40 -8.17 -4.85 -19.46
N GLU A 41 -9.03 -5.68 -18.87
CA GLU A 41 -9.75 -6.74 -19.61
C GLU A 41 -10.66 -6.15 -20.71
N ARG A 42 -11.37 -5.05 -20.42
CA ARG A 42 -12.29 -4.42 -21.37
C ARG A 42 -11.58 -3.77 -22.55
N ASN A 43 -10.43 -3.14 -22.31
CA ASN A 43 -9.68 -2.45 -23.36
C ASN A 43 -8.82 -3.41 -24.20
N CYS A 44 -8.83 -4.72 -23.91
CA CYS A 44 -7.92 -5.71 -24.49
C CYS A 44 -6.43 -5.35 -24.35
N ASP A 45 -6.10 -4.46 -23.39
CA ASP A 45 -4.74 -3.98 -23.10
C ASP A 45 -3.98 -4.98 -22.20
N LEU A 46 -4.21 -6.29 -22.35
CA LEU A 46 -3.49 -7.34 -21.61
C LEU A 46 -1.97 -7.30 -21.83
N SER A 47 -1.52 -6.57 -22.87
CA SER A 47 -0.12 -6.28 -23.18
C SER A 47 0.50 -5.18 -22.28
N GLU A 48 -0.30 -4.28 -21.68
CA GLU A 48 0.20 -3.36 -20.65
C GLU A 48 0.37 -4.11 -19.33
N ALA A 49 1.59 -4.61 -19.12
CA ALA A 49 1.96 -5.58 -18.10
C ALA A 49 1.60 -5.15 -16.67
N SER A 50 0.45 -5.61 -16.16
CA SER A 50 0.31 -5.84 -14.71
C SER A 50 1.37 -6.85 -14.31
N ILE A 51 2.23 -6.50 -13.35
CA ILE A 51 3.33 -7.36 -12.92
C ILE A 51 2.71 -8.47 -12.08
N THR A 52 2.60 -9.66 -12.66
CA THR A 52 2.19 -10.85 -11.91
C THR A 52 3.36 -11.35 -11.09
N LEU A 53 3.15 -11.48 -9.78
CA LEU A 53 4.20 -11.95 -8.89
C LEU A 53 4.33 -13.46 -8.98
N ASP A 54 5.49 -13.92 -9.45
CA ASP A 54 5.84 -15.34 -9.48
C ASP A 54 6.37 -15.84 -8.12
N ARG A 55 6.43 -17.17 -7.97
CA ARG A 55 6.95 -17.82 -6.76
C ARG A 55 8.40 -17.41 -6.44
N SER A 56 9.25 -17.34 -7.46
CA SER A 56 10.65 -16.91 -7.31
C SER A 56 10.75 -15.45 -6.89
N GLN A 57 9.95 -14.57 -7.49
CA GLN A 57 9.90 -13.15 -7.15
C GLN A 57 9.40 -12.94 -5.71
N ALA A 58 8.38 -13.68 -5.28
CA ALA A 58 7.88 -13.64 -3.91
C ALA A 58 8.94 -14.01 -2.87
N LEU A 59 9.78 -15.01 -3.15
CA LEU A 59 10.89 -15.40 -2.28
C LEU A 59 12.07 -14.41 -2.32
N MET A 60 12.27 -13.73 -3.45
CA MET A 60 13.33 -12.74 -3.62
C MET A 60 13.06 -11.44 -2.87
N ILE A 61 11.78 -11.04 -2.71
CA ILE A 61 11.38 -9.78 -2.07
C ILE A 61 12.00 -9.60 -0.66
N PRO A 62 11.84 -10.54 0.30
CA PRO A 62 12.43 -10.39 1.64
C PRO A 62 13.96 -10.35 1.63
N ILE A 63 14.60 -11.07 0.70
CA ILE A 63 16.05 -11.11 0.56
C ILE A 63 16.56 -9.76 0.05
N MET A 64 15.96 -9.22 -1.01
CA MET A 64 16.29 -7.89 -1.52
C MET A 64 16.00 -6.79 -0.49
N SER A 65 14.89 -6.88 0.24
CA SER A 65 14.57 -5.94 1.32
C SER A 65 15.63 -5.98 2.43
N SER A 66 16.10 -7.17 2.79
CA SER A 66 17.16 -7.34 3.80
C SER A 66 18.47 -6.70 3.35
N CYS A 67 18.85 -6.92 2.09
CA CYS A 67 20.03 -6.29 1.49
C CYS A 67 19.91 -4.77 1.46
N SER A 68 18.75 -4.24 1.04
CA SER A 68 18.47 -2.80 1.00
C SER A 68 18.49 -2.17 2.40
N LEU A 69 17.92 -2.84 3.40
CA LEU A 69 17.90 -2.37 4.79
C LEU A 69 19.32 -2.26 5.36
N LEU A 70 20.17 -3.28 5.14
CA LEU A 70 21.59 -3.23 5.54
C LEU A 70 22.36 -2.13 4.82
N LEU A 71 22.13 -1.98 3.51
CA LEU A 71 22.73 -0.90 2.72
C LEU A 71 22.32 0.47 3.29
N MET A 72 21.06 0.65 3.68
CA MET A 72 20.57 1.87 4.30
C MET A 72 21.16 2.11 5.69
N PHE A 73 21.40 1.05 6.47
CA PHE A 73 22.02 1.15 7.80
C PHE A 73 23.47 1.66 7.71
N TYR A 74 24.26 1.16 6.76
CA TYR A 74 25.67 1.57 6.61
C TYR A 74 25.86 2.82 5.74
N LEU A 75 25.04 3.01 4.71
CA LEU A 75 25.18 4.07 3.69
C LEU A 75 23.98 5.04 3.67
N PHE A 76 23.45 5.38 4.84
CA PHE A 76 22.20 6.16 4.96
C PHE A 76 22.18 7.44 4.10
N SER A 77 23.26 8.21 4.08
CA SER A 77 23.31 9.49 3.36
C SER A 77 23.10 9.33 1.85
N SER A 78 23.72 8.34 1.20
CA SER A 78 23.61 8.15 -0.24
C SER A 78 22.30 7.44 -0.61
N VAL A 79 21.91 6.44 0.18
CA VAL A 79 20.73 5.61 -0.09
C VAL A 79 19.44 6.41 0.11
N SER A 80 19.38 7.25 1.14
CA SER A 80 18.20 8.08 1.42
C SER A 80 17.92 9.10 0.33
N GLN A 81 18.96 9.70 -0.28
CA GLN A 81 18.81 10.60 -1.43
C GLN A 81 18.26 9.88 -2.66
N LEU A 82 18.81 8.70 -2.97
CA LEU A 82 18.34 7.87 -4.06
C LEU A 82 16.88 7.44 -3.86
N LEU A 83 16.53 7.00 -2.64
CA LEU A 83 15.17 6.61 -2.28
C LEU A 83 14.21 7.79 -2.38
N THR A 84 14.62 8.99 -1.97
CA THR A 84 13.82 10.22 -2.11
C THR A 84 13.52 10.52 -3.58
N ALA A 85 14.52 10.42 -4.46
CA ALA A 85 14.35 10.66 -5.89
C ALA A 85 13.37 9.65 -6.52
N PHE A 86 13.56 8.35 -6.25
CA PHE A 86 12.64 7.31 -6.74
C PHE A 86 11.24 7.48 -6.19
N THR A 87 11.11 7.84 -4.90
CA THR A 87 9.82 8.04 -4.26
C THR A 87 9.09 9.27 -4.82
N ALA A 88 9.80 10.34 -5.18
CA ALA A 88 9.20 11.50 -5.84
C ALA A 88 8.64 11.14 -7.22
N ILE A 89 9.39 10.38 -8.03
CA ILE A 89 8.93 9.91 -9.34
C ILE A 89 7.72 8.98 -9.18
N ALA A 90 7.82 8.01 -8.28
CA ALA A 90 6.73 7.09 -7.96
C ALA A 90 5.48 7.83 -7.44
N SER A 91 5.65 8.90 -6.67
CA SER A 91 4.54 9.73 -6.18
C SER A 91 3.80 10.43 -7.32
N VAL A 92 4.52 10.99 -8.29
CA VAL A 92 3.91 11.64 -9.47
C VAL A 92 3.11 10.62 -10.28
N SER A 93 3.69 9.46 -10.59
CA SER A 93 3.00 8.42 -11.36
C SER A 93 1.79 7.85 -10.61
N SER A 94 1.92 7.64 -9.30
CA SER A 94 0.86 7.09 -8.46
C SER A 94 -0.31 8.06 -8.28
N LEU A 95 -0.04 9.35 -8.07
CA LEU A 95 -1.08 10.39 -8.02
C LEU A 95 -1.83 10.50 -9.35
N PHE A 96 -1.11 10.50 -10.46
CA PHE A 96 -1.70 10.53 -11.78
C PHE A 96 -2.63 9.32 -12.00
N PHE A 97 -2.16 8.12 -11.64
CA PHE A 97 -2.95 6.88 -11.73
C PHE A 97 -4.22 6.92 -10.86
N CYS A 98 -4.14 7.48 -9.66
CA CYS A 98 -5.28 7.58 -8.74
C CYS A 98 -6.30 8.63 -9.20
N LEU A 99 -5.86 9.78 -9.70
CA LEU A 99 -6.72 10.89 -10.10
C LEU A 99 -7.31 10.74 -11.50
N SER A 100 -6.65 9.99 -12.39
CA SER A 100 -7.12 9.75 -13.76
C SER A 100 -8.59 9.30 -13.88
N PRO A 101 -9.08 8.27 -13.16
CA PRO A 101 -10.49 7.86 -13.22
C PRO A 101 -11.44 8.94 -12.71
N HIS A 102 -11.04 9.72 -11.71
CA HIS A 102 -11.87 10.83 -11.20
C HIS A 102 -12.01 11.95 -12.22
N VAL A 103 -10.93 12.27 -12.94
CA VAL A 103 -10.94 13.27 -14.00
C VAL A 103 -11.74 12.78 -15.21
N ALA A 104 -11.65 11.50 -15.57
CA ALA A 104 -12.47 10.91 -16.63
C ALA A 104 -13.97 10.96 -16.28
N TYR A 105 -14.32 10.64 -15.03
CA TYR A 105 -15.69 10.75 -14.52
C TYR A 105 -16.19 12.19 -14.54
N LEU A 106 -15.40 13.13 -14.02
CA LEU A 106 -15.73 14.55 -14.00
C LEU A 106 -15.93 15.11 -15.42
N LYS A 107 -15.07 14.72 -16.36
CA LYS A 107 -15.20 15.05 -17.78
C LYS A 107 -16.51 14.52 -18.37
N SER A 108 -16.86 13.26 -18.09
CA SER A 108 -18.10 12.66 -18.57
C SER A 108 -19.34 13.38 -18.03
N GLN A 109 -19.28 13.90 -16.81
CA GLN A 109 -20.38 14.67 -16.20
C GLN A 109 -20.49 16.08 -16.80
N LEU A 110 -19.36 16.75 -17.04
CA LEU A 110 -19.32 18.13 -17.55
C LEU A 110 -19.42 18.25 -19.08
N GLY A 111 -19.41 17.14 -19.82
CA GLY A 111 -19.56 17.14 -21.28
C GLY A 111 -18.45 17.90 -22.03
N LEU A 112 -17.26 18.06 -21.40
CA LEU A 112 -16.15 18.82 -21.97
C LEU A 112 -15.57 18.09 -23.20
N ALA A 113 -15.77 18.67 -24.38
CA ALA A 113 -15.15 18.23 -25.62
C ALA A 113 -13.68 18.65 -25.64
N ASP A 114 -12.77 17.68 -25.60
CA ASP A 114 -11.33 17.95 -25.67
C ASP A 114 -10.81 17.82 -27.11
N PRO A 115 -10.15 18.84 -27.66
CA PRO A 115 -9.32 18.68 -28.84
C PRO A 115 -8.05 17.86 -28.47
N PHE A 116 -7.79 16.79 -29.22
CA PHE A 116 -6.58 15.97 -29.11
C PHE A 116 -5.33 16.83 -29.38
N VAL A 117 -4.32 16.81 -28.50
CA VAL A 117 -3.15 17.71 -28.61
C VAL A 117 -1.95 17.09 -29.31
N SER A 118 -1.76 15.78 -29.27
CA SER A 118 -0.74 15.15 -30.11
C SER A 118 -1.04 13.68 -30.38
N ARG A 119 -0.70 13.25 -31.59
CA ARG A 119 -0.64 11.85 -32.01
C ARG A 119 0.84 11.46 -32.16
N CYS A 120 1.60 11.56 -31.07
CA CYS A 120 2.97 11.06 -31.05
C CYS A 120 3.12 10.10 -29.86
N CYS A 121 3.53 8.87 -30.17
CA CYS A 121 3.57 7.68 -29.30
C CYS A 121 2.19 7.07 -28.96
N SER A 122 1.65 6.23 -29.85
CA SER A 122 0.58 5.19 -29.71
C SER A 122 -0.70 5.41 -28.87
N LYS A 123 -0.76 6.37 -27.95
CA LYS A 123 -1.91 6.76 -27.12
C LYS A 123 -2.17 8.25 -27.33
N SER A 124 -3.44 8.61 -27.50
CA SER A 124 -3.86 10.00 -27.64
C SER A 124 -3.74 10.73 -26.30
N PHE A 125 -2.76 11.62 -26.17
CA PHE A 125 -2.59 12.44 -24.98
C PHE A 125 -3.57 13.63 -25.03
N THR A 126 -4.44 13.74 -24.03
CA THR A 126 -5.45 14.81 -23.94
C THR A 126 -4.92 16.01 -23.15
N ARG A 127 -5.41 17.24 -23.44
CA ARG A 127 -5.04 18.47 -22.68
C ARG A 127 -5.26 18.31 -21.18
N ILE A 128 -6.37 17.68 -20.81
CA ILE A 128 -6.73 17.43 -19.42
C ILE A 128 -5.75 16.50 -18.73
N GLN A 129 -5.25 15.45 -19.40
CA GLN A 129 -4.20 14.58 -18.85
C GLN A 129 -2.87 15.36 -18.66
N GLY A 130 -2.54 16.28 -19.57
CA GLY A 130 -1.40 17.18 -19.42
C GLY A 130 -1.51 18.10 -18.20
N LEU A 131 -2.69 18.71 -18.00
CA LEU A 131 -2.96 19.56 -16.84
C LEU A 131 -2.92 18.76 -15.53
N LEU A 132 -3.47 17.54 -15.53
CA LEU A 132 -3.44 16.65 -14.38
C LEU A 132 -1.99 16.27 -14.01
N LEU A 133 -1.17 15.93 -15.01
CA LEU A 133 0.24 15.61 -14.79
C LEU A 133 0.98 16.80 -14.18
N LEU A 134 0.77 18.01 -14.70
CA LEU A 134 1.34 19.23 -14.15
C LEU A 134 0.91 19.45 -12.69
N ALA A 135 -0.39 19.28 -12.40
CA ALA A 135 -0.90 19.39 -11.03
C ALA A 135 -0.27 18.35 -10.08
N CYS A 136 -0.05 17.11 -10.53
CA CYS A 136 0.63 16.08 -9.75
C CYS A 136 2.08 16.46 -9.44
N ILE A 137 2.81 16.99 -10.43
CA ILE A 137 4.19 17.47 -10.26
C ILE A 137 4.23 18.62 -9.24
N LEU A 138 3.30 19.57 -9.32
CA LEU A 138 3.21 20.69 -8.38
C LEU A 138 2.91 20.21 -6.95
N MET A 139 2.04 19.22 -6.77
CA MET A 139 1.75 18.64 -5.45
C MET A 139 2.99 17.94 -4.84
N VAL A 140 3.75 17.20 -5.64
CA VAL A 140 5.00 16.57 -5.18
C VAL A 140 6.08 17.62 -4.88
N ALA A 141 6.18 18.67 -5.68
CA ALA A 141 7.08 19.79 -5.40
C ALA A 141 6.69 20.52 -4.10
N ALA A 142 5.39 20.73 -3.86
CA ALA A 142 4.91 21.31 -2.61
C ALA A 142 5.25 20.42 -1.41
N TRP A 143 5.15 19.10 -1.53
CA TRP A 143 5.61 18.17 -0.51
C TRP A 143 7.12 18.26 -0.26
N LEU A 144 7.94 18.29 -1.32
CA LEU A 144 9.40 18.41 -1.21
C LEU A 144 9.84 19.72 -0.53
N VAL A 145 9.13 20.83 -0.75
CA VAL A 145 9.43 22.12 -0.11
C VAL A 145 8.97 22.12 1.35
N SER A 146 7.73 21.68 1.57
CA SER A 146 7.01 21.97 2.80
C SER A 146 7.10 20.87 3.86
N GLY A 147 7.35 19.61 3.45
CA GLY A 147 7.46 18.48 4.37
C GLY A 147 6.22 18.20 5.22
N HIS A 148 5.05 18.72 4.84
CA HIS A 148 3.83 18.56 5.64
C HIS A 148 3.38 17.10 5.70
N TRP A 149 3.03 16.65 6.91
CA TRP A 149 2.55 15.29 7.18
C TRP A 149 1.31 14.91 6.37
N ILE A 150 0.41 15.88 6.10
CA ILE A 150 -0.80 15.65 5.28
C ILE A 150 -0.43 15.28 3.86
N LEU A 151 0.47 16.05 3.23
CA LEU A 151 0.95 15.75 1.88
C LEU A 151 1.71 14.43 1.88
N ASN A 152 2.54 14.18 2.89
CA ASN A 152 3.25 12.91 3.03
C ASN A 152 2.29 11.70 3.06
N ASN A 153 1.22 11.79 3.86
CA ASN A 153 0.21 10.74 3.94
C ASN A 153 -0.57 10.60 2.63
N LEU A 154 -0.93 11.71 1.97
CA LEU A 154 -1.60 11.67 0.67
C LEU A 154 -0.76 10.96 -0.39
N LEU A 155 0.53 11.31 -0.49
CA LEU A 155 1.48 10.66 -1.39
C LEU A 155 1.64 9.18 -1.05
N GLY A 156 1.78 8.83 0.22
CA GLY A 156 1.91 7.43 0.66
C GLY A 156 0.68 6.60 0.34
N ILE A 157 -0.52 7.14 0.58
CA ILE A 157 -1.77 6.49 0.21
C ILE A 157 -1.84 6.25 -1.30
N SER A 158 -1.47 7.24 -2.12
CA SER A 158 -1.46 7.08 -3.57
C SER A 158 -0.47 6.01 -4.05
N ILE A 159 0.74 5.98 -3.48
CA ILE A 159 1.76 4.96 -3.78
C ILE A 159 1.23 3.57 -3.41
N CYS A 160 0.58 3.44 -2.25
CA CYS A 160 0.00 2.18 -1.80
C CYS A 160 -1.08 1.68 -2.78
N ILE A 161 -2.02 2.55 -3.17
CA ILE A 161 -3.09 2.21 -4.12
C ILE A 161 -2.51 1.81 -5.48
N ALA A 162 -1.54 2.56 -6.00
CA ALA A 162 -0.90 2.27 -7.27
C ALA A 162 -0.13 0.94 -7.22
N PHE A 163 0.65 0.71 -6.16
CA PHE A 163 1.40 -0.53 -5.95
C PHE A 163 0.49 -1.76 -5.96
N VAL A 164 -0.59 -1.74 -5.16
CA VAL A 164 -1.58 -2.85 -5.09
C VAL A 164 -2.32 -3.05 -6.42
N SER A 165 -2.51 -1.99 -7.21
CA SER A 165 -3.17 -2.08 -8.51
C SER A 165 -2.28 -2.67 -9.62
N HIS A 166 -0.97 -2.37 -9.57
CA HIS A 166 -0.01 -2.86 -10.57
C HIS A 166 0.54 -4.26 -10.26
N VAL A 167 0.74 -4.59 -8.98
CA VAL A 167 1.24 -5.91 -8.57
C VAL A 167 0.07 -6.85 -8.35
N ARG A 168 -0.07 -7.86 -9.24
CA ARG A 168 -1.12 -8.86 -9.12
C ARG A 168 -0.59 -10.18 -8.62
N LEU A 169 -1.30 -10.76 -7.65
CA LEU A 169 -1.08 -12.12 -7.23
C LEU A 169 -1.98 -13.03 -8.07
N PRO A 170 -1.44 -14.08 -8.71
CA PRO A 170 -2.28 -14.98 -9.49
C PRO A 170 -3.15 -15.85 -8.58
N ASN A 171 -2.58 -16.37 -7.48
CA ASN A 171 -3.21 -17.37 -6.63
C ASN A 171 -2.93 -17.11 -5.14
N ILE A 172 -3.76 -17.66 -4.24
CA ILE A 172 -3.54 -17.51 -2.79
C ILE A 172 -2.29 -18.27 -2.32
N LYS A 173 -1.84 -19.31 -3.05
CA LYS A 173 -0.58 -20.00 -2.76
C LYS A 173 0.61 -19.05 -2.77
N ILE A 174 0.72 -18.20 -3.79
CA ILE A 174 1.83 -17.24 -3.87
C ILE A 174 1.67 -16.16 -2.80
N CYS A 175 0.44 -15.71 -2.56
CA CYS A 175 0.13 -14.78 -1.47
C CYS A 175 0.56 -15.32 -0.10
N ALA A 176 0.19 -16.56 0.21
CA ALA A 176 0.53 -17.23 1.46
C ALA A 176 2.05 -17.42 1.59
N MET A 177 2.74 -17.83 0.51
CA MET A 177 4.21 -17.92 0.53
C MET A 177 4.86 -16.57 0.80
N LEU A 178 4.42 -15.50 0.13
CA LEU A 178 4.92 -14.13 0.35
C LEU A 178 4.69 -13.69 1.81
N LEU A 179 3.47 -13.85 2.32
CA LEU A 179 3.08 -13.49 3.69
C LEU A 179 3.91 -14.24 4.74
N VAL A 180 4.12 -15.54 4.55
CA VAL A 180 4.94 -16.35 5.47
C VAL A 180 6.41 -15.93 5.42
N CYS A 181 6.96 -15.61 4.24
CA CYS A 181 8.34 -15.15 4.15
C CYS A 181 8.52 -13.76 4.79
N LEU A 182 7.55 -12.85 4.60
CA LEU A 182 7.57 -11.53 5.22
C LEU A 182 7.33 -11.58 6.74
N PHE A 183 6.53 -12.53 7.21
CA PHE A 183 6.38 -12.85 8.62
C PHE A 183 7.72 -13.25 9.27
N VAL A 184 8.47 -14.16 8.63
CA VAL A 184 9.78 -14.58 9.14
C VAL A 184 10.79 -13.43 9.07
N TYR A 185 10.76 -12.65 7.99
CA TYR A 185 11.59 -11.45 7.82
C TYR A 185 11.39 -10.44 8.97
N ASP A 186 10.14 -10.14 9.32
CA ASP A 186 9.82 -9.15 10.35
C ASP A 186 10.30 -9.61 11.73
N ILE A 187 10.08 -10.88 12.08
CA ILE A 187 10.60 -11.49 13.32
C ILE A 187 12.13 -11.40 13.39
N PHE A 188 12.81 -11.75 12.30
CA PHE A 188 14.27 -11.70 12.24
C PHE A 188 14.79 -10.28 12.47
N TRP A 189 14.26 -9.29 11.73
CA TRP A 189 14.77 -7.92 11.80
C TRP A 189 14.38 -7.18 13.08
N VAL A 190 13.24 -7.50 13.69
CA VAL A 190 12.81 -6.86 14.93
C VAL A 190 13.49 -7.46 16.16
N PHE A 191 13.63 -8.78 16.26
CA PHE A 191 14.16 -9.41 17.49
C PHE A 191 15.61 -9.88 17.41
N PHE A 192 16.06 -10.33 16.23
CA PHE A 192 17.40 -10.94 16.11
C PHE A 192 18.47 -9.95 15.64
N SER A 193 18.10 -8.86 14.95
CA SER A 193 19.06 -7.94 14.34
C SER A 193 20.03 -7.31 15.36
N GLU A 194 19.56 -6.95 16.55
CA GLU A 194 20.39 -6.40 17.62
C GLU A 194 21.53 -7.34 18.05
N ARG A 195 21.27 -8.65 18.08
CA ARG A 195 22.26 -9.64 18.50
C ARG A 195 23.42 -9.78 17.50
N PHE A 196 23.15 -9.55 16.21
CA PHE A 196 24.15 -9.70 15.15
C PHE A 196 24.89 -8.39 14.83
N PHE A 197 24.20 -7.25 14.89
CA PHE A 197 24.74 -5.95 14.46
C PHE A 197 25.00 -4.97 15.62
N GLY A 198 24.70 -5.37 16.86
CA GLY A 198 24.87 -4.53 18.06
C GLY A 198 23.80 -3.45 18.24
N ALA A 199 22.88 -3.31 17.29
CA ALA A 199 21.75 -2.38 17.34
C ALA A 199 20.57 -2.92 16.52
N ASN A 200 19.35 -2.51 16.89
CA ASN A 200 18.14 -2.85 16.14
C ASN A 200 18.08 -2.11 14.81
N VAL A 201 18.58 -2.75 13.76
CA VAL A 201 18.79 -2.15 12.43
C VAL A 201 17.49 -1.56 11.87
N MET A 202 16.37 -2.28 11.98
CA MET A 202 15.06 -1.81 11.50
C MET A 202 14.61 -0.51 12.18
N VAL A 203 14.86 -0.39 13.49
CA VAL A 203 14.46 0.79 14.29
C VAL A 203 15.40 1.95 14.02
N SER A 204 16.71 1.69 13.96
CA SER A 204 17.70 2.71 13.63
C SER A 204 17.42 3.32 12.26
N VAL A 205 17.07 2.50 11.27
CA VAL A 205 16.73 2.98 9.92
C VAL A 205 15.37 3.69 9.89
N ALA A 206 14.35 3.19 10.60
CA ALA A 206 13.01 3.79 10.61
C ALA A 206 12.92 5.15 11.32
N THR A 207 13.82 5.39 12.28
CA THR A 207 13.90 6.64 13.05
C THR A 207 14.75 7.72 12.37
N GLN A 208 15.60 7.34 11.42
CA GLN A 208 16.40 8.30 10.66
C GLN A 208 15.55 8.99 9.58
N GLN A 209 15.58 10.33 9.57
CA GLN A 209 14.90 11.15 8.57
C GLN A 209 15.83 11.46 7.40
N ALA A 210 15.33 11.37 6.17
CA ALA A 210 16.11 11.62 4.97
C ALA A 210 16.51 13.09 4.85
N SER A 211 17.72 13.37 4.36
CA SER A 211 18.13 14.74 4.03
C SER A 211 17.41 15.19 2.77
N ASN A 212 16.85 16.40 2.78
CA ASN A 212 16.14 16.91 1.61
C ASN A 212 17.13 17.26 0.47
N PRO A 213 17.03 16.63 -0.71
CA PRO A 213 17.91 16.94 -1.84
C PRO A 213 17.69 18.36 -2.36
N VAL A 214 16.46 18.89 -2.28
CA VAL A 214 16.14 20.25 -2.73
C VAL A 214 16.86 21.28 -1.88
N HIS A 215 16.93 21.07 -0.56
CA HIS A 215 17.71 21.94 0.33
C HIS A 215 19.21 21.88 0.01
N THR A 216 19.74 20.70 -0.31
CA THR A 216 21.16 20.51 -0.66
C THR A 216 21.52 21.25 -1.97
N VAL A 217 20.66 21.14 -2.98
CA VAL A 217 20.81 21.83 -4.26
C VAL A 217 20.63 23.34 -4.08
N ALA A 218 19.66 23.78 -3.29
CA ALA A 218 19.44 25.20 -2.99
C ALA A 218 20.65 25.85 -2.30
N ASN A 219 21.26 25.14 -1.35
CA ASN A 219 22.48 25.59 -0.68
C ASN A 219 23.69 25.64 -1.63
N SER A 220 23.77 24.69 -2.57
CA SER A 220 24.83 24.68 -3.60
C SER A 220 24.67 25.79 -4.63
N LEU A 221 23.44 26.24 -4.89
CA LEU A 221 23.11 27.30 -5.85
C LEU A 221 22.98 28.69 -5.21
N SER A 222 23.23 28.83 -3.91
CA SER A 222 23.18 30.11 -3.17
C SER A 222 21.90 30.92 -3.41
N LEU A 223 20.73 30.27 -3.58
CA LEU A 223 19.48 30.94 -3.94
C LEU A 223 18.87 31.66 -2.70
N PRO A 224 18.80 33.00 -2.68
CA PRO A 224 18.21 33.74 -1.57
C PRO A 224 16.69 33.50 -1.53
N GLY A 225 16.16 33.10 -0.37
CA GLY A 225 14.72 32.86 -0.15
C GLY A 225 14.31 31.40 0.06
N LEU A 226 15.19 30.42 -0.21
CA LEU A 226 14.90 28.98 0.02
C LEU A 226 15.15 28.50 1.46
N GLN A 227 15.38 29.41 2.43
CA GLN A 227 15.60 29.07 3.84
C GLN A 227 14.36 28.49 4.55
N LEU A 228 13.17 28.61 3.94
CA LEU A 228 11.93 28.03 4.46
C LEU A 228 11.80 26.51 4.17
N ILE A 229 12.74 25.93 3.41
CA ILE A 229 12.70 24.50 3.05
C ILE A 229 13.12 23.64 4.23
N THR A 230 12.36 22.58 4.45
CA THR A 230 12.66 21.58 5.48
C THR A 230 13.98 20.87 5.21
N LYS A 231 14.89 20.89 6.20
CA LYS A 231 16.20 20.22 6.11
C LYS A 231 16.09 18.70 6.11
N LYS A 232 15.10 18.18 6.84
CA LYS A 232 14.79 16.76 6.99
C LYS A 232 13.41 16.50 6.41
N LEU A 233 13.30 15.44 5.63
CA LEU A 233 12.09 15.04 4.93
C LEU A 233 11.70 13.64 5.37
N GLU A 234 10.45 13.48 5.77
CA GLU A 234 9.85 12.17 5.98
C GLU A 234 9.41 11.62 4.63
N LEU A 235 9.79 10.38 4.34
CA LEU A 235 9.42 9.73 3.09
C LEU A 235 8.00 9.18 3.17
N PRO A 236 7.20 9.24 2.09
CA PRO A 236 5.83 8.73 2.03
C PRO A 236 5.77 7.20 1.91
N VAL A 237 6.72 6.51 2.55
CA VAL A 237 6.78 5.05 2.70
C VAL A 237 6.19 4.63 4.05
N LYS A 238 5.82 5.60 4.90
CA LYS A 238 5.07 5.42 6.13
C LYS A 238 3.98 6.49 6.25
N ILE A 239 2.83 6.11 6.80
CA ILE A 239 1.77 7.05 7.18
C ILE A 239 2.04 7.51 8.61
N VAL A 240 1.88 8.80 8.84
CA VAL A 240 2.28 9.45 10.08
C VAL A 240 1.13 10.32 10.58
N PHE A 241 0.70 10.11 11.84
CA PHE A 241 -0.30 10.93 12.49
C PHE A 241 0.27 11.54 13.78
N PRO A 242 0.11 12.86 14.00
CA PRO A 242 0.50 13.46 15.27
C PRO A 242 -0.39 12.90 16.38
N ARG A 243 0.19 12.45 17.50
CA ARG A 243 -0.60 11.92 18.63
C ARG A 243 -1.58 12.95 19.20
N ASN A 244 -1.27 14.24 19.09
CA ASN A 244 -2.09 15.34 19.58
C ASN A 244 -3.12 15.87 18.55
N LEU A 245 -3.61 15.02 17.63
CA LEU A 245 -4.49 15.43 16.52
C LEU A 245 -5.75 16.21 16.98
N LEU A 246 -6.25 15.96 18.19
CA LEU A 246 -7.45 16.57 18.75
C LEU A 246 -7.21 17.30 20.10
N GLY A 247 -5.99 17.77 20.37
CA GLY A 247 -5.72 18.62 21.53
C GLY A 247 -5.68 17.92 22.90
N GLY A 248 -5.52 16.59 22.94
CA GLY A 248 -5.25 15.87 24.18
C GLY A 248 -3.88 16.23 24.73
N ALA A 249 -3.81 17.21 25.63
CA ALA A 249 -2.58 17.56 26.32
C ALA A 249 -2.20 16.45 27.31
N SER A 250 -1.22 15.62 26.97
CA SER A 250 -0.45 14.92 27.99
C SER A 250 0.50 15.94 28.63
N PRO A 251 0.38 16.24 29.95
CA PRO A 251 1.24 17.20 30.60
C PRO A 251 2.65 16.60 30.72
N GLY A 252 3.57 17.05 29.88
CA GLY A 252 5.02 16.82 30.07
C GLY A 252 5.80 16.22 28.89
N GLY A 253 5.20 15.93 27.74
CA GLY A 253 5.91 15.43 26.56
C GLY A 253 6.39 16.53 25.61
N ASN A 254 7.70 16.77 25.52
CA ASN A 254 8.29 17.63 24.48
C ASN A 254 8.07 17.03 23.08
N SER A 255 7.75 17.90 22.11
CA SER A 255 7.78 17.69 20.65
C SER A 255 7.01 16.48 20.08
N ALA A 256 5.80 16.74 19.57
CA ALA A 256 5.09 15.97 18.54
C ALA A 256 5.52 14.49 18.36
N ASP A 257 5.20 13.63 19.34
CA ASP A 257 5.28 12.19 19.13
C ASP A 257 4.32 11.82 17.99
N PHE A 258 4.86 11.25 16.93
CA PHE A 258 4.08 10.77 15.82
C PHE A 258 3.81 9.27 15.96
N MET A 259 2.58 8.86 15.68
CA MET A 259 2.25 7.47 15.43
C MET A 259 2.52 7.17 13.96
N MET A 260 3.25 6.08 13.70
CA MET A 260 3.64 5.69 12.34
C MET A 260 3.15 4.28 12.02
N LEU A 261 2.76 4.07 10.76
CA LEU A 261 2.45 2.76 10.19
C LEU A 261 3.17 2.60 8.85
N GLY A 262 3.83 1.46 8.65
CA GLY A 262 4.54 1.16 7.41
C GLY A 262 3.58 0.94 6.24
N LEU A 263 3.94 1.44 5.06
CA LEU A 263 3.13 1.22 3.85
C LEU A 263 3.07 -0.26 3.46
N GLY A 264 4.13 -1.02 3.75
CA GLY A 264 4.15 -2.48 3.56
C GLY A 264 3.07 -3.20 4.37
N ASP A 265 2.85 -2.80 5.62
CA ASP A 265 1.86 -3.39 6.53
C ASP A 265 0.42 -3.18 6.05
N MET A 266 0.20 -2.18 5.18
CA MET A 266 -1.07 -1.96 4.48
C MET A 266 -1.11 -2.64 3.12
N ALA A 267 -0.06 -2.48 2.32
CA ALA A 267 -0.02 -2.97 0.95
C ALA A 267 -0.12 -4.50 0.87
N ILE A 268 0.54 -5.23 1.76
CA ILE A 268 0.57 -6.69 1.74
C ILE A 268 -0.84 -7.27 2.04
N PRO A 269 -1.54 -6.88 3.13
CA PRO A 269 -2.95 -7.28 3.33
C PRO A 269 -3.89 -6.79 2.23
N ALA A 270 -3.65 -5.60 1.66
CA ALA A 270 -4.45 -5.10 0.54
C ALA A 270 -4.32 -5.97 -0.72
N MET A 271 -3.13 -6.51 -1.01
CA MET A 271 -2.95 -7.47 -2.10
C MET A 271 -3.73 -8.77 -1.87
N LEU A 272 -3.76 -9.29 -0.63
CA LEU A 272 -4.59 -10.43 -0.26
C LEU A 272 -6.08 -10.10 -0.46
N LEU A 273 -6.54 -8.93 0.02
CA LEU A 273 -7.92 -8.47 -0.18
C LEU A 273 -8.27 -8.31 -1.66
N ALA A 274 -7.37 -7.78 -2.47
CA ALA A 274 -7.56 -7.63 -3.91
C ALA A 274 -7.77 -8.99 -4.59
N LEU A 275 -6.92 -9.99 -4.26
CA LEU A 275 -7.07 -11.35 -4.76
C LEU A 275 -8.42 -11.96 -4.37
N VAL A 276 -8.77 -11.86 -3.09
CA VAL A 276 -10.02 -12.40 -2.54
C VAL A 276 -11.24 -11.72 -3.16
N LEU A 277 -11.20 -10.40 -3.34
CA LEU A 277 -12.26 -9.63 -3.96
C LEU A 277 -12.42 -9.96 -5.46
N CYS A 278 -11.30 -10.19 -6.17
CA CYS A 278 -11.32 -10.68 -7.54
C CYS A 278 -11.97 -12.07 -7.63
N PHE A 279 -11.65 -12.98 -6.71
CA PHE A 279 -12.26 -14.30 -6.62
C PHE A 279 -13.77 -14.21 -6.35
N ASP A 280 -14.17 -13.44 -5.34
CA ASP A 280 -15.59 -13.18 -5.01
C ASP A 280 -16.37 -12.65 -6.23
N HIS A 281 -15.78 -11.72 -6.98
CA HIS A 281 -16.42 -11.13 -8.15
C HIS A 281 -16.59 -12.14 -9.29
N ARG A 282 -15.57 -12.96 -9.56
CA ARG A 282 -15.62 -14.02 -10.58
C ARG A 282 -16.69 -15.05 -10.25
N LYS A 283 -16.68 -15.57 -9.02
CA LYS A 283 -17.67 -16.54 -8.56
C LYS A 283 -19.09 -16.00 -8.56
N THR A 284 -19.26 -14.72 -8.22
CA THR A 284 -20.56 -14.03 -8.34
C THR A 284 -21.01 -13.98 -9.81
N ARG A 285 -20.11 -13.67 -10.75
CA ARG A 285 -20.45 -13.60 -12.19
C ARG A 285 -20.87 -14.97 -12.75
N GLU A 286 -20.18 -16.04 -12.36
CA GLU A 286 -20.54 -17.41 -12.75
C GLU A 286 -21.88 -17.83 -12.16
N THR A 287 -22.14 -17.49 -10.90
CA THR A 287 -23.41 -17.81 -10.21
C THR A 287 -24.58 -16.99 -10.77
N VAL A 288 -24.38 -15.70 -11.07
CA VAL A 288 -25.43 -14.82 -11.64
C VAL A 288 -25.88 -15.31 -13.02
N ASN A 289 -24.99 -15.88 -13.83
CA ASN A 289 -25.37 -16.50 -15.10
C ASN A 289 -26.25 -17.77 -14.93
N LEU A 290 -26.25 -18.40 -13.74
CA LEU A 290 -26.95 -19.66 -13.45
C LEU A 290 -28.20 -19.49 -12.58
N LEU A 291 -28.32 -18.42 -11.79
CA LEU A 291 -29.28 -18.31 -10.67
C LEU A 291 -29.98 -16.93 -10.62
N ASP A 292 -30.56 -16.49 -11.74
CA ASP A 292 -31.36 -15.24 -11.81
C ASP A 292 -32.76 -15.33 -11.12
N LEU A 293 -32.89 -16.19 -10.11
CA LEU A 293 -34.05 -16.24 -9.22
C LEU A 293 -33.57 -16.52 -7.78
N HIS A 294 -33.71 -15.51 -6.93
CA HIS A 294 -33.48 -15.49 -5.47
C HIS A 294 -32.06 -15.21 -4.94
N SER A 295 -31.92 -13.97 -4.47
CA SER A 295 -31.40 -13.65 -3.13
C SER A 295 -29.93 -13.95 -2.86
N SER A 296 -29.02 -13.28 -3.58
CA SER A 296 -27.60 -13.27 -3.19
C SER A 296 -27.32 -12.22 -2.12
N LYS A 297 -27.74 -12.51 -0.87
CA LYS A 297 -26.93 -12.13 0.31
C LYS A 297 -25.71 -13.06 0.36
N GLY A 298 -24.90 -13.03 -0.70
CA GLY A 298 -23.73 -13.88 -0.87
C GLY A 298 -22.63 -13.45 0.09
N HIS A 299 -22.25 -14.33 1.00
CA HIS A 299 -21.24 -14.10 2.03
C HIS A 299 -19.84 -14.02 1.40
N LYS A 300 -19.48 -12.85 0.88
CA LYS A 300 -18.19 -12.58 0.22
C LYS A 300 -17.02 -12.78 1.19
N TYR A 301 -15.94 -13.39 0.73
CA TYR A 301 -14.72 -13.62 1.52
C TYR A 301 -14.11 -12.31 2.05
N ILE A 302 -14.33 -11.19 1.36
CA ILE A 302 -13.92 -9.85 1.84
C ILE A 302 -14.46 -9.49 3.23
N TRP A 303 -15.67 -9.95 3.58
CA TRP A 303 -16.27 -9.68 4.88
C TRP A 303 -15.60 -10.43 6.03
N TYR A 304 -14.71 -11.38 5.75
CA TYR A 304 -13.87 -12.03 6.74
C TYR A 304 -12.45 -11.45 6.75
N ALA A 305 -11.91 -11.16 5.57
CA ALA A 305 -10.54 -10.66 5.44
C ALA A 305 -10.38 -9.22 5.98
N LEU A 306 -11.35 -8.33 5.71
CA LEU A 306 -11.27 -6.91 6.13
C LEU A 306 -11.39 -6.75 7.66
N PRO A 307 -12.34 -7.38 8.37
CA PRO A 307 -12.34 -7.36 9.84
C PRO A 307 -11.12 -8.06 10.43
N GLY A 308 -10.63 -9.14 9.81
CA GLY A 308 -9.40 -9.81 10.21
C GLY A 308 -8.19 -8.88 10.19
N TYR A 309 -8.08 -8.02 9.16
CA TYR A 309 -7.05 -6.97 9.09
C TYR A 309 -7.21 -5.95 10.21
N ALA A 310 -8.42 -5.45 10.44
CA ALA A 310 -8.69 -4.48 11.51
C ALA A 310 -8.33 -5.05 12.90
N VAL A 311 -8.71 -6.30 13.18
CA VAL A 311 -8.36 -7.00 14.43
C VAL A 311 -6.85 -7.18 14.57
N GLY A 312 -6.15 -7.55 13.50
CA GLY A 312 -4.70 -7.68 13.49
C GLY A 312 -4.00 -6.36 13.80
N LEU A 313 -4.47 -5.26 13.21
CA LEU A 313 -3.91 -3.92 13.40
C LEU A 313 -4.13 -3.42 14.84
N VAL A 314 -5.34 -3.61 15.37
CA VAL A 314 -5.67 -3.34 16.78
C VAL A 314 -4.76 -4.13 17.71
N THR A 315 -4.55 -5.42 17.42
CA THR A 315 -3.69 -6.29 18.23
C THR A 315 -2.21 -5.87 18.15
N ALA A 316 -1.71 -5.50 16.97
CA ALA A 316 -0.34 -5.02 16.80
C ALA A 316 -0.08 -3.71 17.58
N LEU A 317 -1.01 -2.76 17.49
CA LEU A 317 -0.93 -1.50 18.22
C LEU A 317 -1.04 -1.72 19.73
N ALA A 318 -1.96 -2.58 20.18
CA ALA A 318 -2.09 -2.97 21.58
C ALA A 318 -0.81 -3.61 22.12
N ALA A 319 -0.20 -4.53 21.36
CA ALA A 319 1.07 -5.16 21.73
C ALA A 319 2.21 -4.14 21.82
N GLY A 320 2.31 -3.20 20.87
CA GLY A 320 3.30 -2.12 20.90
C GLY A 320 3.17 -1.21 22.14
N ILE A 321 1.94 -0.84 22.51
CA ILE A 321 1.68 -0.01 23.70
C ILE A 321 2.01 -0.76 25.00
N LEU A 322 1.66 -2.06 25.09
CA LEU A 322 1.88 -2.86 26.29
C LEU A 322 3.35 -3.19 26.53
N THR A 323 4.09 -3.49 25.45
CA THR A 323 5.47 -3.97 25.53
C THR A 323 6.52 -2.86 25.50
N HIS A 324 6.12 -1.62 25.18
CA HIS A 324 7.00 -0.44 25.05
C HIS A 324 8.25 -0.69 24.17
N SER A 325 8.20 -1.71 23.32
CA SER A 325 9.28 -2.15 22.44
C SER A 325 8.76 -2.24 20.99
N PRO A 326 9.64 -2.13 19.99
CA PRO A 326 9.29 -2.38 18.60
C PRO A 326 8.76 -3.82 18.47
N GLN A 327 7.56 -3.97 17.93
CA GLN A 327 6.94 -5.26 17.68
C GLN A 327 6.81 -5.48 16.16
N PRO A 328 7.01 -6.72 15.68
CA PRO A 328 6.79 -7.05 14.27
C PRO A 328 5.29 -6.96 13.98
N ALA A 329 4.86 -6.03 13.12
CA ALA A 329 3.44 -5.83 12.81
C ALA A 329 2.85 -7.04 12.05
N LEU A 330 3.65 -7.67 11.18
CA LEU A 330 3.20 -8.80 10.37
C LEU A 330 2.95 -10.05 11.22
N LEU A 331 3.54 -10.15 12.41
CA LEU A 331 3.26 -11.21 13.38
C LEU A 331 1.77 -11.30 13.73
N TYR A 332 1.09 -10.16 13.81
CA TYR A 332 -0.32 -10.08 14.16
C TYR A 332 -1.22 -10.04 12.92
N LEU A 333 -0.80 -9.31 11.87
CA LEU A 333 -1.59 -9.10 10.66
C LEU A 333 -1.72 -10.36 9.80
N VAL A 334 -0.65 -11.14 9.63
CA VAL A 334 -0.66 -12.33 8.77
C VAL A 334 -1.65 -13.38 9.27
N PRO A 335 -1.60 -13.85 10.53
CA PRO A 335 -2.55 -14.86 11.01
C PRO A 335 -3.99 -14.33 11.06
N SER A 336 -4.19 -13.05 11.38
CA SER A 336 -5.53 -12.47 11.50
C SER A 336 -6.21 -12.25 10.15
N THR A 337 -5.46 -12.07 9.05
CA THR A 337 -6.00 -11.86 7.71
C THR A 337 -6.06 -13.13 6.88
N LEU A 338 -4.97 -13.90 6.84
CA LEU A 338 -4.88 -15.12 6.04
C LEU A 338 -5.64 -16.28 6.69
N GLY A 339 -5.60 -16.39 8.02
CA GLY A 339 -6.24 -17.47 8.77
C GLY A 339 -7.74 -17.59 8.50
N PRO A 340 -8.55 -16.53 8.67
CA PRO A 340 -9.98 -16.57 8.38
C PRO A 340 -10.29 -16.92 6.92
N VAL A 341 -9.51 -16.43 5.96
CA VAL A 341 -9.72 -16.70 4.53
C VAL A 341 -9.48 -18.18 4.23
N ILE A 342 -8.39 -18.76 4.73
CA ILE A 342 -8.10 -20.19 4.57
C ILE A 342 -9.15 -21.06 5.28
N PHE A 343 -9.53 -20.69 6.50
CA PHE A 343 -10.51 -21.45 7.29
C PHE A 343 -11.89 -21.47 6.63
N ILE A 344 -12.40 -20.32 6.19
CA ILE A 344 -13.70 -20.24 5.51
C ILE A 344 -13.67 -20.92 4.14
N SER A 345 -12.59 -20.78 3.37
CA SER A 345 -12.46 -21.46 2.08
C SER A 345 -12.35 -22.98 2.22
N TRP A 346 -11.73 -23.48 3.30
CA TRP A 346 -11.72 -24.89 3.65
C TRP A 346 -13.12 -25.40 4.00
N LEU A 347 -13.87 -24.69 4.85
CA LEU A 347 -15.25 -25.04 5.20
C LEU A 347 -16.18 -25.08 3.97
N ARG A 348 -15.94 -24.21 2.99
CA ARG A 348 -16.73 -24.10 1.76
C ARG A 348 -16.27 -25.04 0.64
N LYS A 349 -15.18 -25.78 0.83
CA LYS A 349 -14.56 -26.67 -0.18
C LYS A 349 -14.06 -25.95 -1.45
N ASP A 350 -13.89 -24.63 -1.39
CA ASP A 350 -13.36 -23.81 -2.48
C ASP A 350 -11.83 -23.64 -2.39
N LEU A 351 -11.20 -24.17 -1.33
CA LEU A 351 -9.78 -23.95 -1.04
C LEU A 351 -8.87 -24.34 -2.20
N VAL A 352 -9.13 -25.47 -2.87
CA VAL A 352 -8.29 -25.95 -3.97
C VAL A 352 -8.31 -24.99 -5.15
N GLU A 353 -9.50 -24.51 -5.51
CA GLU A 353 -9.69 -23.52 -6.58
C GLU A 353 -8.98 -22.20 -6.27
N LEU A 354 -9.07 -21.73 -5.02
CA LEU A 354 -8.39 -20.52 -4.57
C LEU A 354 -6.85 -20.72 -4.49
N TRP A 355 -6.39 -21.92 -4.13
CA TRP A 355 -4.99 -22.32 -3.95
C TRP A 355 -4.21 -22.43 -5.25
N GLU A 356 -4.75 -23.16 -6.22
CA GLU A 356 -4.10 -23.39 -7.51
C GLU A 356 -4.38 -22.27 -8.52
N GLY A 357 -5.39 -21.45 -8.25
CA GLY A 357 -5.94 -20.52 -9.23
C GLY A 357 -6.79 -21.24 -10.25
N THR A 358 -7.40 -20.46 -11.14
CA THR A 358 -8.18 -21.03 -12.23
C THR A 358 -7.26 -21.87 -13.12
N MET A 359 -7.46 -23.19 -13.13
CA MET A 359 -6.86 -24.06 -14.14
C MET A 359 -7.31 -23.53 -15.51
N PRO A 360 -6.40 -23.28 -16.47
CA PRO A 360 -6.81 -22.86 -17.79
C PRO A 360 -7.75 -23.93 -18.35
N ASN A 361 -9.02 -23.57 -18.51
CA ASN A 361 -9.99 -24.43 -19.16
C ASN A 361 -9.42 -24.77 -20.53
N LEU A 362 -9.27 -26.07 -20.82
CA LEU A 362 -8.78 -26.60 -22.11
C LEU A 362 -9.58 -26.06 -23.32
N ASN A 363 -10.75 -25.47 -23.10
CA ASN A 363 -11.56 -24.82 -24.12
C ASN A 363 -11.01 -23.48 -24.64
N ASP A 364 -10.20 -22.75 -23.86
CA ASP A 364 -9.59 -21.49 -24.35
C ASP A 364 -8.38 -21.75 -25.26
N LYS A 365 -7.74 -22.93 -25.16
CA LYS A 365 -6.74 -23.37 -26.15
C LYS A 365 -7.38 -23.68 -27.50
N ALA A 366 -8.60 -24.21 -27.54
CA ALA A 366 -9.30 -24.46 -28.80
C ALA A 366 -9.61 -23.14 -29.54
N ARG A 367 -9.98 -22.07 -28.82
CA ARG A 367 -10.21 -20.75 -29.41
C ARG A 367 -8.93 -19.99 -29.82
N GLN A 368 -7.79 -20.28 -29.21
CA GLN A 368 -6.51 -19.67 -29.61
C GLN A 368 -5.83 -20.37 -30.80
N ILE A 369 -6.28 -21.57 -31.17
CA ILE A 369 -5.77 -22.29 -32.34
C ILE A 369 -6.61 -22.00 -33.60
N GLU A 370 -7.79 -21.39 -33.46
CA GLU A 370 -8.70 -21.03 -34.57
C GLU A 370 -8.68 -19.55 -34.99
N VAL A 371 -7.75 -18.72 -34.49
CA VAL A 371 -7.59 -17.31 -34.94
C VAL A 371 -6.31 -17.10 -35.71
#